data_AF-A0A3N5V3F8-F1
#
_entry.id   AF-A0A3N5V3F8-F1
#
_cell.length_a   1.000
_cell.length_b   1.000
_cell.length_c   1.000
_cell.angle_alpha   90.00
_cell.angle_beta   90.00
_cell.angle_gamma   90.00
#
_symmetry.space_group_name_H-M   'P 1'
#
loop_
_entity.id
_entity.type
_entity.pdbx_description
1 polymer ?
#
loop_
_entity_poly.entity_id
_entity_poly.type
_entity_poly.pdbx_seq_one_letter_code
_entity_poly.pdbx_strand_id
1 'polypeptide(L)'
;MGSKARSWSSSASRPPSPRRTPMPDTPQPGIYPGMSFEDYRALPAINWHTLWRMREESPAHALYEMQHGTKETEALAFGSLTDFILLEPGRFEQEAVVEPEIGEGMAPKRPTKRQLDAKKPSAETVRAIEFWQAWDAANAGKIVVKAADYERVLEIERSV
;
A
#
# COMPACT_ATOMS: atom_id res chain seq x y z
N MET A 1 17.36 26.68 56.65
CA MET A 1 16.69 27.39 55.54
C MET A 1 17.76 28.02 54.67
N GLY A 2 17.86 27.63 53.39
CA GLY A 2 18.87 28.18 52.48
C GLY A 2 18.98 27.39 51.18
N SER A 3 17.91 27.38 50.40
CA SER A 3 17.88 26.77 49.06
C SER A 3 18.79 27.56 48.13
N LYS A 4 19.86 26.94 47.61
CA LYS A 4 20.67 27.53 46.53
C LYS A 4 19.92 27.35 45.22
N ALA A 5 19.19 28.38 44.81
CA ALA A 5 18.61 28.47 43.47
C ALA A 5 19.75 28.52 42.44
N ARG A 6 19.78 27.52 41.55
CA ARG A 6 20.60 27.57 40.33
C ARG A 6 19.92 28.52 39.36
N SER A 7 20.51 29.69 39.14
CA SER A 7 20.09 30.60 38.07
C SER A 7 20.42 29.96 36.72
N TRP A 8 19.40 29.74 35.89
CA TRP A 8 19.60 29.44 34.47
C TRP A 8 19.67 30.76 33.72
N SER A 9 20.87 31.17 33.29
CA SER A 9 21.02 32.30 32.38
C SER A 9 20.58 31.88 30.98
N SER A 10 19.36 32.26 30.61
CA SER A 10 18.85 32.11 29.25
C SER A 10 19.45 33.21 28.37
N SER A 11 20.56 32.93 27.68
CA SER A 11 21.08 33.77 26.58
C SER A 11 22.18 33.11 25.73
N ALA A 12 22.12 31.80 25.51
CA ALA A 12 22.87 31.18 24.43
C ALA A 12 21.92 31.00 23.23
N SER A 13 21.94 31.96 22.31
CA SER A 13 21.37 31.79 20.97
C SER A 13 21.91 30.47 20.40
N ARG A 14 21.05 29.46 20.22
CA ARG A 14 21.43 28.22 19.54
C ARG A 14 22.08 28.62 18.21
N PRO A 15 23.30 28.14 17.90
CA PRO A 15 23.87 28.41 16.59
C PRO A 15 22.87 27.94 15.53
N PRO A 16 22.71 28.67 14.40
CA PRO A 16 21.88 28.19 13.31
C PRO A 16 22.39 26.79 12.98
N SER A 17 21.49 25.81 13.06
CA SER A 17 21.78 24.44 12.66
C SER A 17 22.46 24.50 11.29
N PRO A 18 23.58 23.79 11.08
CA PRO A 18 24.25 23.80 9.79
C PRO A 18 23.20 23.47 8.73
N ARG A 19 23.09 24.33 7.70
CA ARG A 19 22.31 23.99 6.51
C ARG A 19 22.87 22.66 6.05
N ARG A 20 22.08 21.59 6.23
CA ARG A 20 22.43 20.29 5.66
C ARG A 20 22.58 20.54 4.17
N THR A 21 23.77 20.34 3.65
CA THR A 21 23.95 20.22 2.20
C THR A 21 22.95 19.13 1.77
N PRO A 22 22.03 19.41 0.84
CA PRO A 22 21.20 18.35 0.29
C PRO A 22 22.16 17.26 -0.21
N MET A 23 21.83 16.00 0.06
CA MET A 23 22.61 14.90 -0.53
C MET A 23 22.52 15.06 -2.05
N PRO A 24 23.57 14.71 -2.80
CA PRO A 24 23.68 15.03 -4.23
C PRO A 24 22.49 14.54 -5.07
N ASP A 25 21.75 13.54 -4.58
CA ASP A 25 20.63 12.90 -5.29
C ASP A 25 19.24 13.23 -4.70
N THR A 26 19.14 14.15 -3.73
CA THR A 26 17.83 14.58 -3.20
C THR A 26 17.19 15.63 -4.12
N PRO A 27 15.93 15.45 -4.55
CA PRO A 27 15.24 16.46 -5.36
C PRO A 27 15.14 17.79 -4.62
N GLN A 28 15.26 18.90 -5.36
CA GLN A 28 15.09 20.23 -4.79
C GLN A 28 13.64 20.44 -4.32
N PRO A 29 13.37 21.31 -3.33
CA PRO A 29 11.99 21.65 -2.98
C PRO A 29 11.22 22.19 -4.20
N GLY A 30 10.07 21.60 -4.52
CA GLY A 30 9.27 21.96 -5.69
C GLY A 30 8.09 21.01 -5.93
N ILE A 31 7.30 21.30 -6.95
CA ILE A 31 6.21 20.46 -7.42
C ILE A 31 6.72 19.67 -8.63
N TYR A 32 6.62 18.33 -8.56
CA TYR A 32 7.07 17.41 -9.60
C TYR A 32 5.86 16.72 -10.25
N PRO A 33 5.24 17.32 -11.27
CA PRO A 33 4.08 16.72 -11.93
C PRO A 33 4.47 15.43 -12.67
N GLY A 34 3.58 14.45 -12.66
CA GLY A 34 3.78 13.19 -13.39
C GLY A 34 4.80 12.22 -12.78
N MET A 35 5.29 12.47 -11.57
CA MET A 35 6.12 11.52 -10.84
C MET A 35 5.31 10.26 -10.52
N SER A 36 5.81 9.10 -10.95
CA SER A 36 5.18 7.83 -10.59
C SER A 36 5.35 7.55 -9.10
N PHE A 37 4.46 6.74 -8.52
CA PHE A 37 4.60 6.34 -7.11
C PHE A 37 5.89 5.52 -6.86
N GLU A 38 6.34 4.76 -7.84
CA GLU A 38 7.62 4.02 -7.78
C GLU A 38 8.80 4.98 -7.69
N ASP A 39 8.85 6.00 -8.56
CA ASP A 39 9.90 7.03 -8.52
C ASP A 39 9.87 7.81 -7.20
N TYR A 40 8.68 8.17 -6.72
CA TYR A 40 8.50 8.83 -5.42
C TYR A 40 9.08 8.00 -4.28
N ARG A 41 8.85 6.68 -4.29
CA ARG A 41 9.37 5.76 -3.29
C ARG A 41 10.88 5.50 -3.41
N ALA A 42 11.46 5.68 -4.58
CA ALA A 42 12.89 5.50 -4.82
C ALA A 42 13.73 6.71 -4.37
N LEU A 43 13.10 7.84 -4.04
CA LEU A 43 13.81 9.02 -3.58
C LEU A 43 14.67 8.72 -2.33
N PRO A 44 15.91 9.25 -2.24
CA PRO A 44 16.75 9.12 -1.06
C PRO A 44 16.27 10.06 0.07
N ALA A 45 14.99 9.96 0.42
CA ALA A 45 14.28 10.77 1.39
C ALA A 45 13.34 9.90 2.24
N ILE A 46 12.90 10.43 3.37
CA ILE A 46 11.97 9.76 4.27
C ILE A 46 10.59 10.41 4.11
N ASN A 47 9.56 9.60 3.85
CA ASN A 47 8.19 10.08 3.73
C ASN A 47 7.54 10.31 5.11
N TRP A 48 6.36 10.93 5.10
CA TRP A 48 5.63 11.25 6.33
C TRP A 48 5.29 10.01 7.17
N HIS A 49 4.83 8.92 6.54
CA HIS A 49 4.46 7.68 7.24
C HIS A 49 5.64 7.07 8.01
N THR A 50 6.82 7.05 7.39
CA THR A 50 8.05 6.58 8.05
C THR A 50 8.43 7.48 9.23
N LEU A 51 8.35 8.82 9.10
CA LEU A 51 8.60 9.73 10.22
C LEU A 51 7.59 9.53 11.36
N TRP A 52 6.32 9.32 11.02
CA TRP A 52 5.27 9.03 11.98
C TRP A 52 5.55 7.71 12.71
N ARG A 53 5.91 6.64 12.00
CA ARG A 53 6.31 5.36 12.60
C ARG A 53 7.50 5.49 13.55
N MET A 54 8.51 6.26 13.16
CA MET A 54 9.68 6.55 14.01
C MET A 54 9.27 7.26 15.30
N ARG A 55 8.29 8.17 15.23
CA ARG A 55 7.79 8.96 16.35
C ARG A 55 6.90 8.15 17.29
N GLU A 56 5.93 7.40 16.75
CA GLU A 56 4.91 6.73 17.55
C GLU A 56 5.37 5.39 18.14
N GLU A 57 6.24 4.67 17.44
CA GLU A 57 6.73 3.35 17.89
C GLU A 57 8.22 3.40 18.22
N SER A 58 9.07 3.32 17.19
CA SER A 58 10.51 3.53 17.32
C SER A 58 11.21 3.59 15.96
N PRO A 59 12.43 4.14 15.89
CA PRO A 59 13.27 4.05 14.70
C PRO A 59 13.53 2.61 14.23
N ALA A 60 13.54 1.64 15.14
CA ALA A 60 13.74 0.23 14.79
C ALA A 60 12.53 -0.36 14.03
N HIS A 61 11.30 -0.01 14.43
CA HIS A 61 10.09 -0.43 13.71
C HIS A 61 10.04 0.18 12.31
N ALA A 62 10.36 1.47 12.19
CA ALA A 62 10.43 2.14 10.90
C ALA A 62 11.49 1.50 9.97
N LEU A 63 12.68 1.19 10.50
CA LEU A 63 13.73 0.50 9.73
C LEU A 63 13.28 -0.90 9.28
N TYR A 64 12.61 -1.65 10.17
CA TYR A 64 12.09 -2.97 9.86
C TYR A 64 11.05 -2.90 8.73
N GLU A 65 10.08 -1.99 8.81
CA GLU A 65 9.06 -1.78 7.78
C GLU A 65 9.67 -1.33 6.43
N MET A 66 10.70 -0.49 6.45
CA MET A 66 11.42 -0.09 5.22
C MET A 66 12.12 -1.28 4.53
N GLN A 67 12.62 -2.24 5.30
CA GLN A 67 13.36 -3.39 4.78
C GLN A 67 12.46 -4.57 4.36
N HIS A 68 11.32 -4.73 5.03
CA HIS A 68 10.46 -5.92 4.88
C HIS A 68 9.09 -5.58 4.27
N GLY A 69 8.79 -4.30 4.10
CA GLY A 69 7.47 -3.82 3.69
C GLY A 69 6.45 -3.83 4.83
N THR A 70 5.26 -3.33 4.50
CA THR A 70 4.10 -3.34 5.38
C THR A 70 3.21 -4.51 5.02
N LYS A 71 2.64 -5.18 6.03
CA LYS A 71 1.61 -6.19 5.79
C LYS A 71 0.34 -5.50 5.32
N GLU A 72 -0.12 -5.84 4.12
CA GLU A 72 -1.42 -5.39 3.64
C GLU A 72 -2.55 -5.98 4.50
N THR A 73 -3.49 -5.13 4.89
CA THR A 73 -4.68 -5.53 5.65
C THR A 73 -5.92 -5.24 4.81
N GLU A 74 -7.04 -5.90 5.09
CA GLU A 74 -8.28 -5.67 4.34
C GLU A 74 -8.74 -4.20 4.42
N ALA A 75 -8.55 -3.54 5.55
CA ALA A 75 -8.86 -2.12 5.73
C ALA A 75 -7.95 -1.22 4.87
N LEU A 76 -6.66 -1.53 4.77
CA LEU A 76 -5.73 -0.78 3.90
C LEU A 76 -6.06 -1.00 2.42
N ALA A 77 -6.39 -2.23 2.02
CA ALA A 77 -6.79 -2.54 0.66
C ALA A 77 -8.07 -1.79 0.25
N PHE A 78 -9.09 -1.77 1.13
CA PHE A 78 -10.32 -1.01 0.92
C PHE A 78 -10.07 0.51 0.83
N GLY A 79 -9.19 1.05 1.70
CA GLY A 79 -8.78 2.45 1.65
C GLY A 79 -8.13 2.81 0.31
N SER A 80 -7.15 2.02 -0.13
CA SER A 80 -6.49 2.19 -1.42
C SER A 80 -7.48 2.13 -2.60
N LEU A 81 -8.46 1.21 -2.53
CA LEU A 81 -9.50 1.10 -3.55
C LEU A 81 -10.41 2.34 -3.59
N THR A 82 -10.73 2.90 -2.43
CA THR A 82 -11.52 4.13 -2.31
C THR A 82 -10.76 5.32 -2.88
N ASP A 83 -9.47 5.45 -2.58
CA ASP A 83 -8.62 6.49 -3.18
C ASP A 83 -8.57 6.32 -4.71
N PHE A 84 -8.47 5.09 -5.19
CA PHE A 84 -8.39 4.81 -6.62
C PHE A 84 -9.65 5.22 -7.39
N ILE A 85 -10.84 4.87 -6.89
CA ILE A 85 -12.09 5.26 -7.56
C ILE A 85 -12.33 6.77 -7.54
N LEU A 86 -11.97 7.46 -6.45
CA LEU A 86 -12.23 8.89 -6.30
C LEU A 86 -11.24 9.76 -7.06
N LEU A 87 -9.96 9.39 -7.06
CA LEU A 87 -8.91 10.19 -7.69
C LEU A 87 -8.76 9.86 -9.18
N GLU A 88 -9.07 8.62 -9.58
CA GLU A 88 -8.80 8.11 -10.92
C GLU A 88 -9.94 7.23 -11.47
N PRO A 89 -11.21 7.70 -11.48
CA PRO A 89 -12.38 6.87 -11.83
C PRO A 89 -12.29 6.24 -13.22
N GLY A 90 -11.77 6.98 -14.21
CA GLY A 90 -11.60 6.46 -15.57
C GLY A 90 -10.57 5.33 -15.68
N ARG A 91 -9.55 5.30 -14.81
CA ARG A 91 -8.59 4.19 -14.73
C ARG A 91 -9.19 3.02 -13.95
N PHE A 92 -9.94 3.33 -12.89
CA PHE A 92 -10.62 2.33 -12.08
C PHE A 92 -11.52 1.42 -12.94
N GLU A 93 -12.35 1.98 -13.82
CA GLU A 93 -13.22 1.20 -14.71
C GLU A 93 -12.47 0.25 -15.66
N GLN A 94 -11.22 0.57 -16.01
CA GLN A 94 -10.40 -0.21 -16.94
C GLN A 94 -9.54 -1.26 -16.24
N GLU A 95 -9.02 -0.90 -15.06
CA GLU A 95 -7.99 -1.65 -14.34
C GLU A 95 -8.56 -2.48 -13.18
N ALA A 96 -9.73 -2.14 -12.63
CA ALA A 96 -10.36 -2.94 -11.59
C ALA A 96 -11.15 -4.11 -12.19
N VAL A 97 -10.98 -5.30 -11.62
CA VAL A 97 -11.77 -6.49 -11.98
C VAL A 97 -12.35 -7.11 -10.72
N VAL A 98 -13.64 -7.44 -10.77
CA VAL A 98 -14.31 -8.14 -9.68
C VAL A 98 -13.95 -9.63 -9.76
N GLU A 99 -13.46 -10.19 -8.66
CA GLU A 99 -13.25 -11.63 -8.55
C GLU A 99 -14.60 -12.35 -8.64
N PRO A 100 -14.72 -13.39 -9.49
CA PRO A 100 -16.00 -14.08 -9.67
C PRO A 100 -16.44 -14.79 -8.39
N GLU A 101 -17.75 -14.75 -8.11
CA GLU A 101 -18.33 -15.45 -6.97
C GLU A 101 -18.17 -16.97 -7.10
N ILE A 102 -17.97 -17.63 -5.96
CA ILE A 102 -17.77 -19.07 -5.89
C ILE A 102 -19.11 -19.75 -5.61
N GLY A 103 -19.53 -20.70 -6.45
CA GLY A 103 -20.83 -21.36 -6.29
C GLY A 103 -21.17 -22.38 -7.38
N GLU A 104 -22.30 -23.07 -7.23
CA GLU A 104 -22.83 -23.99 -8.25
C GLU A 104 -23.26 -23.21 -9.50
N GLY A 105 -22.64 -23.50 -10.64
CA GLY A 105 -22.84 -22.74 -11.88
C GLY A 105 -22.03 -21.44 -11.98
N MET A 106 -21.17 -21.15 -11.00
CA MET A 106 -20.26 -19.99 -10.97
C MET A 106 -18.79 -20.45 -10.99
N ALA A 107 -17.85 -19.63 -10.51
CA ALA A 107 -16.43 -19.99 -10.48
C ALA A 107 -16.17 -21.16 -9.50
N PRO A 108 -15.30 -22.12 -9.88
CA PRO A 108 -14.86 -23.18 -8.97
C PRO A 108 -14.03 -22.60 -7.82
N LYS A 109 -13.99 -23.26 -6.66
CA LYS A 109 -13.10 -22.87 -5.56
C LYS A 109 -11.63 -22.83 -6.04
N ARG A 110 -10.88 -21.79 -5.63
CA ARG A 110 -9.44 -21.73 -5.93
C ARG A 110 -8.72 -22.99 -5.42
N PRO A 111 -7.93 -23.68 -6.27
CA PRO A 111 -7.21 -24.88 -5.88
C PRO A 111 -6.23 -24.62 -4.74
N THR A 112 -6.21 -25.52 -3.76
CA THR A 112 -5.21 -25.47 -2.67
C THR A 112 -3.84 -25.95 -3.16
N LYS A 113 -2.76 -25.58 -2.46
CA LYS A 113 -1.39 -26.03 -2.80
C LYS A 113 -1.27 -27.56 -2.94
N ARG A 114 -1.96 -28.32 -2.07
CA ARG A 114 -2.00 -29.79 -2.14
C ARG A 114 -2.64 -30.32 -3.42
N GLN A 115 -3.65 -29.62 -3.94
CA GLN A 115 -4.34 -29.98 -5.16
C GLN A 115 -3.51 -29.64 -6.41
N LEU A 116 -2.76 -28.53 -6.36
CA LEU A 116 -1.81 -28.14 -7.40
C LEU A 116 -0.64 -29.14 -7.50
N ASP A 117 -0.11 -29.58 -6.37
CA ASP A 117 1.04 -30.50 -6.30
C ASP A 117 0.66 -31.99 -6.45
N ALA A 118 -0.63 -32.29 -6.65
CA ALA A 118 -1.11 -33.67 -6.73
C ALA A 118 -0.59 -34.37 -7.99
N LYS A 119 0.05 -35.54 -7.84
CA LYS A 119 0.57 -36.33 -8.98
C LYS A 119 -0.51 -36.81 -9.95
N LYS A 120 -1.75 -36.93 -9.50
CA LYS A 120 -2.93 -37.31 -10.27
C LYS A 120 -4.13 -36.48 -9.79
N PRO A 121 -4.28 -35.24 -10.26
CA PRO A 121 -5.40 -34.39 -9.85
C PRO A 121 -6.72 -34.99 -10.37
N SER A 122 -7.81 -34.77 -9.63
CA SER A 122 -9.15 -35.15 -10.09
C SER A 122 -9.57 -34.29 -11.28
N ALA A 123 -10.50 -34.78 -12.11
CA ALA A 123 -11.00 -34.01 -13.26
C ALA A 123 -11.61 -32.65 -12.85
N GLU A 124 -12.22 -32.58 -11.67
CA GLU A 124 -12.73 -31.33 -11.08
C GLU A 124 -11.60 -30.37 -10.69
N THR A 125 -10.50 -30.90 -10.12
CA THR A 125 -9.32 -30.10 -9.78
C THR A 125 -8.66 -29.53 -11.03
N VAL A 126 -8.56 -30.31 -12.10
CA VAL A 126 -8.01 -29.85 -13.40
C VAL A 126 -8.85 -28.70 -13.96
N ARG A 127 -10.18 -28.83 -13.99
CA ARG A 127 -11.08 -27.77 -14.45
C ARG A 127 -10.95 -26.49 -13.62
N ALA A 128 -10.82 -26.63 -12.29
CA ALA A 128 -10.60 -25.48 -11.42
C ALA A 128 -9.28 -24.78 -11.73
N ILE A 129 -8.19 -25.53 -11.91
CA ILE A 129 -6.88 -24.98 -12.28
C ILE A 129 -6.96 -24.26 -13.62
N GLU A 130 -7.54 -24.89 -14.65
CA GLU A 130 -7.67 -24.31 -15.98
C GLU A 130 -8.50 -23.03 -15.97
N PHE A 131 -9.62 -23.02 -15.24
CA PHE A 131 -10.46 -21.82 -15.09
C PHE A 131 -9.68 -20.66 -14.47
N TRP A 132 -9.02 -20.89 -13.33
CA TRP A 132 -8.29 -19.82 -12.63
C TRP A 132 -7.06 -19.38 -13.41
N GLN A 133 -6.36 -20.28 -14.10
CA GLN A 133 -5.26 -19.91 -15.00
C GLN A 133 -5.74 -19.03 -16.16
N ALA A 134 -6.88 -19.38 -16.79
CA ALA A 134 -7.45 -18.57 -17.85
C ALA A 134 -7.92 -17.20 -17.34
N TRP A 135 -8.54 -17.15 -16.17
CA TRP A 135 -9.01 -15.90 -15.56
C TRP A 135 -7.84 -15.01 -15.12
N ASP A 136 -6.84 -15.57 -14.44
CA ASP A 136 -5.64 -14.85 -14.00
C ASP A 136 -4.85 -14.35 -15.23
N ALA A 137 -4.77 -15.13 -16.32
CA ALA A 137 -4.14 -14.71 -17.57
C ALA A 137 -4.92 -13.60 -18.29
N ALA A 138 -6.25 -13.68 -18.34
CA ALA A 138 -7.10 -12.67 -18.97
C ALA A 138 -7.11 -11.34 -18.21
N ASN A 139 -6.85 -11.38 -16.90
CA ASN A 139 -6.84 -10.22 -16.02
C ASN A 139 -5.44 -9.90 -15.46
N ALA A 140 -4.39 -10.38 -16.12
CA ALA A 140 -3.02 -10.09 -15.70
C ALA A 140 -2.76 -8.58 -15.70
N GLY A 141 -2.25 -8.07 -14.57
CA GLY A 141 -1.98 -6.65 -14.38
C GLY A 141 -3.19 -5.80 -13.93
N LYS A 142 -4.37 -6.39 -13.79
CA LYS A 142 -5.55 -5.73 -13.21
C LYS A 142 -5.57 -5.84 -11.69
N ILE A 143 -6.25 -4.88 -11.05
CA ILE A 143 -6.49 -4.88 -9.62
C ILE A 143 -7.71 -5.76 -9.35
N VAL A 144 -7.49 -6.88 -8.67
CA VAL A 144 -8.56 -7.82 -8.30
C VAL A 144 -9.27 -7.32 -7.05
N VAL A 145 -10.59 -7.17 -7.14
CA VAL A 145 -11.43 -6.59 -6.10
C VAL A 145 -12.50 -7.60 -5.69
N LYS A 146 -12.82 -7.67 -4.40
CA LYS A 146 -13.97 -8.45 -3.91
C LYS A 146 -15.28 -7.75 -4.33
N ALA A 147 -16.29 -8.51 -4.73
CA ALA A 147 -17.58 -7.95 -5.16
C ALA A 147 -18.21 -6.99 -4.12
N ALA A 148 -18.15 -7.36 -2.84
CA ALA A 148 -18.67 -6.51 -1.76
C ALA A 148 -17.94 -5.17 -1.61
N ASP A 149 -16.61 -5.16 -1.79
CA ASP A 149 -15.81 -3.94 -1.70
C ASP A 149 -16.02 -3.05 -2.92
N TYR A 150 -16.16 -3.66 -4.11
CA TYR A 150 -16.44 -2.97 -5.37
C TYR A 150 -17.76 -2.17 -5.32
N GLU A 151 -18.84 -2.80 -4.87
CA GLU A 151 -20.14 -2.12 -4.71
C GLU A 151 -20.05 -0.98 -3.68
N ARG A 152 -19.35 -1.23 -2.57
CA ARG A 152 -19.21 -0.23 -1.51
C ARG A 152 -18.44 1.00 -1.97
N VAL A 153 -17.40 0.86 -2.78
CA VAL A 153 -16.67 2.03 -3.32
C VAL A 153 -17.48 2.80 -4.37
N LEU A 154 -18.29 2.12 -5.18
CA LEU A 154 -19.23 2.77 -6.11
C LEU A 154 -20.33 3.56 -5.40
N GLU A 155 -20.81 3.09 -4.25
CA GLU A 155 -21.72 3.87 -3.41
C GLU A 155 -21.06 5.15 -2.89
N ILE A 156 -19.79 5.08 -2.49
CA ILE A 156 -19.04 6.25 -2.02
C ILE A 156 -18.87 7.26 -3.16
N GLU A 157 -18.42 6.83 -4.33
CA GLU A 157 -18.27 7.70 -5.51
C GLU A 157 -19.57 8.45 -5.85
N ARG A 158 -20.71 7.74 -5.88
CA ARG A 158 -22.02 8.34 -6.17
C ARG A 158 -22.51 9.33 -5.12
N SER A 159 -21.90 9.32 -3.92
CA SER A 159 -22.30 10.16 -2.79
C SER A 159 -21.54 11.48 -2.69
N VAL A 160 -20.46 11.64 -3.48
CA VAL A 160 -19.60 12.84 -3.53
C VAL A 160 -20.03 13.76 -4.66
#